data_AF-O34838-F1
#
_entry.id   AF-O34838-F1
#
_cell.length_a   1.000
_cell.length_b   1.000
_cell.length_c   1.000
_cell.angle_alpha   90.00
_cell.angle_beta   90.00
_cell.angle_gamma   90.00
#
_symmetry.space_group_name_H-M   'P 1'
#
loop_
_entity.id
_entity.type
_entity.pdbx_description
1 polymer ?
#
loop_
_entity_poly.entity_id
_entity_poly.type
_entity_poly.pdbx_seq_one_letter_code
_entity_poly.pdbx_strand_id
1 'polypeptide(L)'
;MELSLDELKLCLKPLVFFGELKLEISDYEEGKKIEVLDHDEGSLINLADQTINENYVCTTCNCTLYTNENNEVCFIEHPYGAITAVNKDQVIHLTKLIGAIINTDEEDPVE
;
A
#
# COMPACT_ATOMS: atom_id res chain seq x y z
N MET A 1 2.39 -16.42 -9.24
CA MET A 1 1.23 -16.33 -8.33
C MET A 1 0.31 -15.30 -8.93
N GLU A 2 -0.98 -15.58 -9.09
CA GLU A 2 -1.95 -14.58 -9.57
C GLU A 2 -2.75 -14.08 -8.37
N LEU A 3 -2.97 -12.78 -8.28
CA LEU A 3 -3.72 -12.13 -7.20
C LEU A 3 -4.74 -11.17 -7.80
N SER A 4 -5.98 -11.21 -7.31
CA SER A 4 -6.91 -10.07 -7.47
C SER A 4 -6.47 -8.89 -6.61
N LEU A 5 -7.07 -7.71 -6.83
CA LEU A 5 -6.81 -6.55 -5.98
C LEU A 5 -7.20 -6.80 -4.52
N ASP A 6 -8.29 -7.54 -4.27
CA ASP A 6 -8.70 -7.90 -2.91
C ASP A 6 -7.72 -8.86 -2.23
N GLU A 7 -7.22 -9.85 -2.96
CA GLU A 7 -6.19 -10.76 -2.44
C GLU A 7 -4.89 -10.00 -2.16
N LEU A 8 -4.53 -9.05 -3.02
CA LEU A 8 -3.39 -8.16 -2.80
C LEU A 8 -3.58 -7.30 -1.55
N LYS A 9 -4.76 -6.67 -1.35
CA LYS A 9 -5.10 -5.91 -0.14
C LYS A 9 -4.98 -6.78 1.11
N LEU A 10 -5.49 -8.01 1.07
CA LEU A 10 -5.38 -8.96 2.18
C LEU A 10 -3.92 -9.33 2.49
N CYS A 11 -3.11 -9.56 1.47
CA CYS A 11 -1.68 -9.79 1.63
C CYS A 11 -0.97 -8.58 2.25
N LEU A 12 -1.28 -7.36 1.82
CA LEU A 12 -0.60 -6.14 2.26
C LEU A 12 -1.12 -5.58 3.59
N LYS A 13 -2.27 -6.07 4.10
CA LYS A 13 -2.88 -5.62 5.36
C LYS A 13 -1.91 -5.49 6.55
N PRO A 14 -0.92 -6.37 6.77
CA PRO A 14 0.04 -6.22 7.86
C PRO A 14 0.97 -5.00 7.78
N LEU A 15 0.97 -4.25 6.67
CA LEU A 15 1.74 -3.03 6.48
C LEU A 15 1.02 -1.78 6.99
N VAL A 16 -0.29 -1.87 7.23
CA VAL A 16 -1.11 -0.76 7.73
C VAL A 16 -1.02 -0.71 9.24
N PHE A 17 -0.70 0.47 9.78
CA PHE A 17 -0.47 0.66 11.21
C PHE A 17 -1.63 1.40 11.89
N PHE A 18 -2.23 2.38 11.23
CA PHE A 18 -3.18 3.29 11.87
C PHE A 18 -4.56 3.28 11.20
N GLY A 19 -4.61 3.33 9.86
CA GLY A 19 -5.84 3.57 9.10
C GLY A 19 -6.33 2.41 8.25
N GLU A 20 -6.91 2.75 7.10
CA GLU A 20 -7.36 1.84 6.06
C GLU A 20 -6.27 1.64 4.99
N LEU A 21 -6.18 0.41 4.46
CA LEU A 21 -5.35 0.14 3.30
C LEU A 21 -6.04 0.64 2.03
N LYS A 22 -5.44 1.64 1.40
CA LYS A 22 -5.85 2.11 0.07
C LYS A 22 -4.81 1.72 -0.97
N LEU A 23 -5.27 1.29 -2.14
CA LEU A 23 -4.42 1.10 -3.31
C LEU A 23 -4.72 2.21 -4.31
N GLU A 24 -3.68 2.89 -4.79
CA GLU A 24 -3.78 3.79 -5.94
C GLU A 24 -3.02 3.19 -7.11
N ILE A 25 -3.73 2.96 -8.23
CA ILE A 25 -3.18 2.31 -9.41
C ILE A 25 -3.08 3.35 -10.53
N SER A 26 -1.93 3.40 -11.18
CA SER A 26 -1.67 4.29 -12.33
C SER A 26 -0.82 3.59 -13.38
N ASP A 27 -0.82 4.10 -14.61
CA ASP A 27 0.03 3.59 -15.68
C ASP A 27 1.51 3.93 -15.41
N TYR A 28 2.40 2.97 -15.66
CA TYR A 28 3.84 3.15 -15.53
C TYR A 28 4.57 2.38 -16.64
N GLU A 29 5.24 3.09 -17.53
CA GLU A 29 5.90 2.52 -18.71
C GLU A 29 4.94 1.59 -19.49
N GLU A 30 5.27 0.30 -19.57
CA GLU A 30 4.43 -0.72 -20.23
C GLU A 30 3.50 -1.45 -19.25
N GLY A 31 3.57 -1.18 -17.94
CA GLY A 31 2.77 -1.83 -16.89
C GLY A 31 2.07 -0.83 -15.97
N LYS A 32 2.03 -1.14 -14.66
CA LYS A 32 1.29 -0.38 -13.64
C LYS A 32 2.19 -0.02 -12.46
N LYS A 33 1.91 1.14 -11.86
CA LYS A 33 2.40 1.55 -10.55
C LYS A 33 1.24 1.42 -9.56
N ILE A 34 1.46 0.65 -8.49
CA ILE A 34 0.49 0.39 -7.43
C ILE A 34 1.05 0.96 -6.13
N GLU A 35 0.50 2.06 -5.66
CA GLU A 35 0.86 2.70 -4.40
C GLU A 35 0.03 2.11 -3.26
N VAL A 36 0.71 1.61 -2.23
CA VAL A 36 0.09 1.01 -1.05
C VAL A 36 0.07 2.03 0.06
N LEU A 37 -1.10 2.61 0.30
CA LEU A 37 -1.29 3.71 1.21
C LEU A 37 -1.93 3.24 2.52
N ASP A 38 -1.41 3.68 3.65
CA ASP A 38 -2.10 3.70 4.93
C ASP A 38 -2.75 5.07 5.08
N HIS A 39 -4.08 5.07 5.01
CA HIS A 39 -4.91 6.26 5.02
C HIS A 39 -5.74 6.29 6.29
N ASP A 40 -5.44 7.27 7.15
CA ASP A 40 -6.12 7.48 8.42
C ASP A 40 -6.84 8.83 8.41
N GLU A 41 -8.08 8.83 8.88
CA GLU A 41 -8.92 10.02 9.02
C GLU A 41 -9.41 10.13 10.46
N GLY A 42 -9.35 11.34 11.02
CA GLY A 42 -9.83 11.57 12.37
C GLY A 42 -9.69 13.01 12.84
N SER A 43 -9.70 13.20 14.15
CA SER A 43 -9.55 14.51 14.78
C SER A 43 -8.21 14.61 15.51
N LEU A 44 -7.47 15.70 15.29
CA LEU A 44 -6.29 16.02 16.07
C LEU A 44 -6.72 16.71 17.36
N ILE A 45 -6.45 16.07 18.50
CA ILE A 45 -6.82 16.57 19.82
C ILE A 45 -5.53 16.96 20.57
N ASN A 46 -5.54 18.12 21.23
CA ASN A 46 -4.41 18.55 22.05
C ASN A 46 -4.41 17.87 23.44
N LEU A 47 -3.36 18.10 24.24
CA LEU A 47 -3.25 17.53 25.60
C LEU A 47 -4.33 18.02 26.60
N ALA A 48 -5.12 19.03 26.23
CA ALA A 48 -6.23 19.57 27.02
C ALA A 48 -7.61 19.14 26.45
N ASP A 49 -7.64 18.09 25.64
CA ASP A 49 -8.83 17.53 24.99
C ASP A 49 -9.58 18.47 24.04
N GLN A 50 -8.91 19.51 23.53
CA GLN A 50 -9.51 20.42 22.54
C GLN A 50 -9.18 19.94 21.13
N THR A 51 -10.19 19.88 20.27
CA THR A 51 -10.00 19.59 18.85
C THR A 51 -9.27 20.75 18.17
N ILE A 52 -8.08 20.46 17.64
CA ILE A 52 -7.28 21.39 16.82
C ILE A 52 -7.74 21.31 15.37
N ASN A 53 -8.05 20.10 14.89
CA ASN A 53 -8.53 19.86 13.53
C ASN A 53 -9.51 18.69 13.55
N GLU A 54 -10.75 18.90 13.10
CA GLU A 54 -11.78 17.85 13.00
C GLU A 54 -11.58 16.94 11.77
N ASN A 55 -10.87 17.43 10.75
CA ASN A 55 -10.64 16.76 9.48
C ASN A 55 -9.14 16.49 9.29
N TYR A 56 -8.50 15.90 10.29
CA TYR A 56 -7.12 15.47 10.15
C TYR A 56 -7.08 14.23 9.25
N VAL A 57 -6.29 14.32 8.18
CA VAL A 57 -6.06 13.23 7.24
C VAL A 57 -4.56 12.97 7.21
N CYS A 58 -4.18 11.72 7.41
CA CYS A 58 -2.81 11.25 7.29
C CYS A 58 -2.77 10.15 6.24
N THR A 59 -2.00 10.36 5.18
CA THR A 59 -1.74 9.34 4.16
C THR A 59 -0.25 9.07 4.11
N THR A 60 0.14 7.81 4.32
CA THR A 60 1.54 7.38 4.21
C THR A 60 1.66 6.28 3.17
N CYS A 61 2.66 6.38 2.29
CA CYS A 61 2.94 5.34 1.30
C CYS A 61 3.89 4.31 1.92
N ASN A 62 3.37 3.11 2.18
CA ASN A 62 4.12 2.02 2.83
C ASN A 62 5.02 1.27 1.86
N CYS A 63 4.60 1.15 0.60
CA CYS A 63 5.42 0.67 -0.49
C CYS A 63 4.77 1.00 -1.83
N THR A 64 5.54 0.87 -2.90
CA THR A 64 5.05 0.98 -4.28
C THR A 64 5.48 -0.26 -5.05
N LEU A 65 4.52 -0.94 -5.67
CA LEU A 65 4.76 -2.08 -6.56
C LEU A 65 4.76 -1.58 -8.00
N TYR A 66 5.69 -2.05 -8.80
CA TYR A 66 5.76 -1.77 -10.23
C TYR A 66 5.64 -3.07 -11.00
N THR A 67 4.75 -3.08 -11.98
CA THR A 67 4.52 -4.24 -12.85
C THR A 67 5.05 -4.01 -14.26
N ASN A 68 5.28 -5.09 -15.00
CA ASN A 68 5.54 -5.07 -16.44
C ASN A 68 4.23 -5.13 -17.25
N GLU A 69 4.34 -5.24 -18.58
CA GLU A 69 3.21 -5.38 -19.52
C GLU A 69 2.27 -6.57 -19.26
N ASN A 70 2.73 -7.58 -18.52
CA ASN A 70 1.94 -8.76 -18.15
C ASN A 70 1.35 -8.64 -16.73
N ASN A 71 1.35 -7.43 -16.14
CA ASN A 71 1.00 -7.16 -14.76
C ASN A 71 1.80 -7.94 -13.70
N GLU A 72 2.98 -8.45 -14.06
CA GLU A 72 3.88 -9.13 -13.13
C GLU A 72 4.71 -8.10 -12.37
N VAL A 73 4.67 -8.16 -11.03
CA VAL A 73 5.46 -7.29 -10.14
C VAL A 73 6.95 -7.56 -10.35
N CYS A 74 7.65 -6.59 -10.93
CA CYS A 74 9.06 -6.69 -11.28
C CYS A 74 9.94 -5.87 -10.32
N PHE A 75 9.38 -4.89 -9.64
CA PHE A 75 10.11 -4.00 -8.73
C PHE A 75 9.23 -3.51 -7.59
N ILE A 76 9.82 -3.34 -6.41
CA ILE A 76 9.13 -2.83 -5.21
C ILE A 76 10.01 -1.77 -4.56
N GLU A 77 9.44 -0.57 -4.37
CA GLU A 77 10.03 0.49 -3.58
C GLU A 77 9.42 0.49 -2.16
N HIS A 78 10.25 0.66 -1.13
CA HIS A 78 9.80 0.73 0.27
C HIS A 78 10.58 1.79 1.07
N PRO A 79 9.98 2.47 2.05
CA PRO A 79 10.59 3.59 2.75
C PRO A 79 11.57 3.18 3.87
N TYR A 80 11.77 1.89 4.13
CA TYR A 80 12.55 1.41 5.28
C TYR A 80 14.00 1.88 5.31
N GLY A 81 14.59 2.25 4.17
CA GLY A 81 16.01 2.59 4.04
C GLY A 81 16.89 1.38 4.36
N ALA A 82 17.20 1.18 5.65
CA ALA A 82 17.96 0.03 6.13
C ALA A 82 17.06 -1.14 6.53
N ILE A 83 17.49 -2.36 6.19
CA ILE A 83 16.85 -3.60 6.65
C ILE A 83 17.41 -3.92 8.04
N THR A 84 16.53 -4.04 9.03
CA THR A 84 16.85 -4.28 10.44
C THR A 84 16.09 -5.49 10.97
N ALA A 85 16.44 -5.97 12.17
CA ALA A 85 15.70 -7.06 12.81
C ALA A 85 14.20 -6.74 13.04
N VAL A 86 13.84 -5.46 13.16
CA VAL A 86 12.46 -5.01 13.43
C VAL A 86 11.59 -5.05 12.18
N ASN A 87 12.11 -4.65 11.01
CA ASN A 87 11.36 -4.62 9.76
C ASN A 87 11.59 -5.86 8.86
N LYS A 88 12.48 -6.78 9.29
CA LYS A 88 12.85 -7.98 8.53
C LYS A 88 11.64 -8.74 7.98
N ASP A 89 10.64 -9.02 8.81
CA ASP A 89 9.50 -9.84 8.40
C ASP A 89 8.62 -9.11 7.38
N GLN A 90 8.50 -7.79 7.49
CA GLN A 90 7.79 -6.96 6.49
C GLN A 90 8.54 -6.93 5.16
N VAL A 91 9.87 -6.78 5.18
CA VAL A 91 10.69 -6.81 3.96
C VAL A 91 10.60 -8.18 3.29
N ILE A 92 10.74 -9.28 4.04
CA ILE A 92 10.58 -10.65 3.50
C ILE A 92 9.19 -10.83 2.91
N HIS A 93 8.16 -10.34 3.60
CA HIS A 93 6.79 -10.40 3.13
C HIS A 93 6.61 -9.68 1.78
N LEU A 94 7.11 -8.45 1.65
CA LEU A 94 7.10 -7.69 0.39
C LEU A 94 7.84 -8.43 -0.73
N THR A 95 9.02 -8.98 -0.45
CA THR A 95 9.81 -9.67 -1.49
C THR A 95 9.10 -10.89 -2.08
N LYS A 96 8.13 -11.50 -1.38
CA LYS A 96 7.33 -12.62 -1.92
C LYS A 96 6.36 -12.20 -3.03
N LEU A 97 6.07 -10.90 -3.16
CA LEU A 97 5.23 -10.36 -4.22
C LEU A 97 5.98 -10.21 -5.54
N ILE A 98 7.31 -10.22 -5.56
CA ILE A 98 8.08 -10.22 -6.81
C ILE A 98 7.72 -11.46 -7.64
N GLY A 99 7.33 -11.28 -8.90
CA GLY A 99 6.84 -12.34 -9.79
C GLY A 99 5.36 -12.71 -9.58
N ALA A 100 4.63 -11.97 -8.72
CA ALA A 100 3.18 -12.07 -8.66
C ALA A 100 2.55 -11.28 -9.82
N ILE A 101 1.53 -11.84 -10.46
CA ILE A 101 0.70 -11.19 -11.47
C ILE A 101 -0.50 -10.58 -10.75
N ILE A 102 -0.71 -9.27 -10.91
CA ILE A 102 -1.80 -8.54 -10.27
C ILE A 102 -2.90 -8.25 -11.29
N ASN A 103 -4.10 -8.77 -11.06
CA ASN A 103 -5.23 -8.49 -11.92
C ASN A 103 -5.80 -7.10 -11.59
N THR A 104 -5.41 -6.08 -12.35
CA THR A 104 -5.84 -4.69 -12.13
C THR A 104 -7.15 -4.32 -12.82
N ASP A 105 -7.70 -5.20 -13.66
CA ASP A 105 -8.91 -4.91 -14.45
C ASP A 105 -10.21 -4.97 -13.62
N GLU A 106 -10.13 -5.42 -12.37
CA GLU A 106 -11.22 -5.42 -11.39
C GLU A 106 -11.19 -4.11 -10.57
N GLU A 107 -11.39 -2.95 -11.20
CA GLU A 107 -11.76 -1.76 -10.42
C GLU A 107 -13.20 -1.93 -9.93
N ASP A 108 -13.40 -1.91 -8.61
CA ASP A 108 -14.71 -1.79 -7.99
C ASP A 108 -15.47 -0.61 -8.65
N PRO A 109 -16.70 -0.80 -9.13
CA PRO A 109 -17.50 0.32 -9.61
C PRO A 109 -17.69 1.30 -8.45
N VAL A 110 -17.27 2.55 -8.66
CA VAL A 110 -17.60 3.67 -7.78
C VAL A 110 -19.13 3.76 -7.70
N GLU A 111 -19.71 3.39 -6.57
CA GLU A 111 -21.08 3.78 -6.19
C GLU A 111 -21.10 5.19 -5.62
#